data_AF-A0A3B0ZCC7-F1
#
_entry.id   AF-A0A3B0ZCC7-F1
#
_cell.length_a   1.000
_cell.length_b   1.000
_cell.length_c   1.000
_cell.angle_alpha   90.00
_cell.angle_beta   90.00
_cell.angle_gamma   90.00
#
_symmetry.space_group_name_H-M   'P 1'
#
loop_
_entity.id
_entity.type
_entity.pdbx_description
1 polymer ?
#
loop_
_entity_poly.entity_id
_entity_poly.type
_entity_poly.pdbx_seq_one_letter_code
_entity_poly.pdbx_strand_id
1 'polypeptide(L)'
;MKSLFRFKGVIAFVLITTFIVLFWWLLADWLLEQGVERSGSALLKTQVELQSAQLQLSPLGFKLNGLQITDPDNPMQNMVSAATINGYLQLMPLFMGQVIITELKADAVQFNSPRSTPGIIPKAAEKENTEEGSTTTDEGKLFDASLPSVDELLDRLPITTIKLAKIFDNDAQQAFNVLDQQIDTLPDNAVLSDYEHRLKQITEGKVKSPQDLKQRLADLKQLKAELKQDRETLINLRDNIKETRQQLSNQWKVLKDAPAADLGLLKESYGLSGDNLGNISGLLFGERVQYWVTMVEPYLKQAQRLIPSGESEPPPPPRGEGRLIHFVTDNPRPDFLIQRAMLNINLPIGELEMTANNITHQPRMINSPATIHISGQNLKQVAAINIDGTFDYRSRDNGFSKITGSAQEWQLDQITLSESNKYPVIISSAMQAIEGKLQFKNNQLQADINSQYTQVSWEQSEHPSTLQQLLSNIEDFDLIAGVEGRLTSPAIKLRSNLDKRLSSAFKQQLKQEQKALEDKFSARLNQQIEQRGGRYSEQLKQLDLQQDSLKQSLEKLEQMLASEIKNGLDEKKDEAKEKLKDKLRDKFKF
;
A
#
# COMPACT_ATOMS: atom_id res chain seq x y z
N MET A 1 7.09 -64.73 -84.57
CA MET A 1 6.75 -63.83 -83.44
C MET A 1 6.87 -64.62 -82.13
N LYS A 2 8.06 -64.64 -81.51
CA LYS A 2 8.33 -65.38 -80.26
C LYS A 2 8.22 -64.45 -79.05
N SER A 3 7.32 -64.82 -78.14
CA SER A 3 7.21 -64.46 -76.70
C SER A 3 7.54 -63.01 -76.28
N LEU A 4 6.56 -62.12 -76.37
CA LEU A 4 6.56 -60.84 -75.65
C LEU A 4 6.26 -61.00 -74.14
N PHE A 5 5.76 -62.15 -73.69
CA PHE A 5 5.50 -62.43 -72.28
C PHE A 5 6.24 -63.70 -71.81
N ARG A 6 7.19 -63.53 -70.90
CA ARG A 6 7.80 -64.65 -70.16
C ARG A 6 6.83 -65.06 -69.07
N PHE A 7 6.12 -66.18 -69.23
CA PHE A 7 5.11 -66.69 -68.27
C PHE A 7 5.64 -66.81 -66.82
N LYS A 8 6.91 -67.21 -66.66
CA LYS A 8 7.60 -67.21 -65.35
C LYS A 8 7.70 -65.82 -64.72
N GLY A 9 7.86 -64.77 -65.53
CA GLY A 9 7.87 -63.38 -65.08
C GLY A 9 6.48 -62.89 -64.66
N VAL A 10 5.42 -63.34 -65.34
CA VAL A 10 4.03 -63.02 -64.94
C VAL A 10 3.68 -63.68 -63.61
N ILE A 11 4.04 -64.95 -63.41
CA ILE A 11 3.83 -65.63 -62.12
C ILE A 11 4.62 -64.93 -61.00
N ALA A 12 5.90 -64.59 -61.24
CA ALA A 12 6.69 -63.87 -60.26
C ALA A 12 6.09 -62.49 -59.93
N PHE A 13 5.61 -61.76 -60.94
CA PHE A 13 4.93 -60.48 -60.75
C PHE A 13 3.67 -60.62 -59.89
N VAL A 14 2.79 -61.58 -60.22
CA VAL A 14 1.58 -61.84 -59.42
C VAL A 14 1.93 -62.20 -57.99
N LEU A 15 2.90 -63.10 -57.78
CA LEU A 15 3.34 -63.48 -56.43
C LEU A 15 3.88 -62.30 -55.63
N ILE A 16 4.70 -61.45 -56.25
CA ILE A 16 5.25 -60.24 -55.60
C ILE A 16 4.14 -59.24 -55.29
N THR A 17 3.23 -58.97 -56.23
CA THR A 17 2.10 -58.06 -56.01
C THR A 17 1.18 -58.58 -54.92
N THR A 18 0.83 -59.87 -54.94
CA THR A 18 0.04 -60.50 -53.88
C THR A 18 0.74 -60.42 -52.54
N PHE A 19 2.05 -60.65 -52.49
CA PHE A 19 2.84 -60.50 -51.26
C PHE A 19 2.84 -59.06 -50.74
N ILE A 20 3.03 -58.06 -51.60
CA ILE A 20 2.99 -56.64 -51.23
C ILE A 20 1.61 -56.25 -50.69
N VAL A 21 0.54 -56.68 -51.36
CA VAL A 21 -0.85 -56.42 -50.93
C VAL A 21 -1.14 -57.10 -49.59
N LEU A 22 -0.70 -58.34 -49.40
CA LEU A 22 -0.91 -59.09 -48.17
C LEU A 22 -0.07 -58.55 -47.01
N PHE A 23 1.17 -58.14 -47.29
CA PHE A 23 2.03 -57.43 -46.34
C PHE A 23 1.40 -56.10 -45.92
N TRP A 24 0.91 -55.30 -46.88
CA TRP A 24 0.22 -54.05 -46.58
C TRP A 24 -1.02 -54.30 -45.72
N TRP A 25 -1.86 -55.25 -46.11
CA TRP A 25 -3.12 -55.53 -45.42
C TRP A 25 -2.93 -56.07 -44.00
N LEU A 26 -1.86 -56.82 -43.73
CA LEU A 26 -1.60 -57.40 -42.40
C LEU A 26 -0.71 -56.54 -41.50
N LEU A 27 0.29 -55.85 -42.05
CA LEU A 27 1.35 -55.23 -41.25
C LEU A 27 1.35 -53.70 -41.28
N ALA A 28 0.73 -53.03 -42.27
CA ALA A 28 0.88 -51.58 -42.41
C ALA A 28 0.36 -50.81 -41.18
N ASP A 29 -0.85 -51.16 -40.73
CA ASP A 29 -1.50 -50.53 -39.57
C ASP A 29 -0.71 -50.78 -38.27
N TRP A 30 -0.29 -52.02 -38.05
CA TRP A 30 0.54 -52.40 -36.88
C TRP A 30 1.91 -51.71 -36.87
N LEU A 31 2.58 -51.63 -38.03
CA LEU A 31 3.87 -50.92 -38.15
C LEU A 31 3.72 -49.43 -37.92
N LEU A 32 2.62 -48.82 -38.36
CA LEU A 32 2.33 -47.42 -38.11
C LEU A 32 2.13 -47.14 -36.62
N GLU A 33 1.32 -47.97 -35.94
CA GLU A 33 1.09 -47.89 -34.50
C GLU A 33 2.42 -47.97 -33.73
N GLN A 34 3.19 -49.04 -33.95
CA GLN A 34 4.49 -49.22 -33.32
C GLN A 34 5.49 -48.10 -33.66
N GLY A 35 5.46 -47.61 -34.90
CA GLY A 35 6.31 -46.51 -35.35
C GLY A 35 6.03 -45.22 -34.60
N VAL A 36 4.76 -44.87 -34.43
CA VAL A 36 4.34 -43.67 -33.69
C VAL A 36 4.62 -43.81 -32.20
N GLU A 37 4.27 -44.93 -31.57
CA GLU A 37 4.48 -45.15 -30.15
C GLU A 37 5.98 -45.11 -29.77
N ARG A 38 6.83 -45.81 -30.52
CA ARG A 38 8.27 -45.85 -30.24
C ARG A 38 8.96 -44.52 -30.50
N SER A 39 8.66 -43.90 -31.64
CA SER A 39 9.26 -42.61 -31.99
C SER A 39 8.78 -41.51 -31.06
N GLY A 40 7.47 -41.46 -30.78
CA GLY A 40 6.88 -40.54 -29.82
C GLY A 40 7.47 -40.72 -28.42
N SER A 41 7.56 -41.97 -27.95
CA SER A 41 8.10 -42.24 -26.62
C SER A 41 9.58 -41.90 -26.49
N ALA A 42 10.37 -42.14 -27.54
CA ALA A 42 11.78 -41.78 -27.57
C ALA A 42 12.00 -40.27 -27.58
N LEU A 43 11.20 -39.53 -28.37
CA LEU A 43 11.29 -38.08 -28.49
C LEU A 43 10.86 -37.36 -27.22
N LEU A 44 9.73 -37.77 -26.63
CA LEU A 44 9.16 -37.13 -25.45
C LEU A 44 9.74 -37.66 -24.15
N LYS A 45 10.47 -38.79 -24.18
CA LYS A 45 10.97 -39.53 -23.01
C LYS A 45 9.86 -39.93 -22.03
N THR A 46 8.65 -40.11 -22.53
CA THR A 46 7.46 -40.55 -21.79
C THR A 46 6.74 -41.60 -22.60
N GLN A 47 5.86 -42.39 -21.97
CA GLN A 47 5.09 -43.37 -22.74
C GLN A 47 4.05 -42.67 -23.64
N VAL A 48 4.07 -43.05 -24.91
CA VAL A 48 3.07 -42.69 -25.93
C VAL A 48 2.36 -43.95 -26.37
N GLU A 49 1.04 -43.94 -26.31
CA GLU A 49 0.17 -45.06 -26.66
C GLU A 49 -0.90 -44.64 -27.67
N LEU A 50 -1.30 -45.59 -28.51
CA LEU A 50 -2.40 -45.46 -29.45
C LEU A 50 -3.42 -46.57 -29.22
N GLN A 51 -4.70 -46.29 -29.44
CA GLN A 51 -5.71 -47.33 -29.46
C GLN A 51 -5.71 -48.11 -30.78
N SER A 52 -5.49 -47.40 -31.90
CA SER A 52 -5.33 -48.01 -33.23
C SER A 52 -4.73 -47.01 -34.21
N ALA A 53 -4.07 -47.53 -35.25
CA ALA A 53 -3.60 -46.76 -36.39
C ALA A 53 -4.11 -47.38 -37.70
N GLN A 54 -4.47 -46.54 -38.67
CA GLN A 54 -4.96 -46.94 -39.99
C GLN A 54 -4.22 -46.17 -41.07
N LEU A 55 -3.74 -46.87 -42.11
CA LEU A 55 -3.02 -46.26 -43.22
C LEU A 55 -3.86 -46.32 -44.52
N GLN A 56 -4.10 -45.15 -45.12
CA GLN A 56 -4.81 -45.01 -46.39
C GLN A 56 -3.81 -44.80 -47.54
N LEU A 57 -4.01 -45.50 -48.66
CA LEU A 57 -3.11 -45.48 -49.82
C LEU A 57 -3.36 -44.34 -50.82
N SER A 58 -4.61 -43.90 -50.97
CA SER A 58 -4.98 -42.89 -51.98
C SER A 58 -6.11 -41.98 -51.48
N PRO A 59 -5.85 -40.66 -51.30
CA PRO A 59 -4.52 -40.08 -51.12
C PRO A 59 -3.76 -40.76 -49.96
N LEU A 60 -2.42 -40.74 -50.00
CA LEU A 60 -1.62 -41.32 -48.92
C LEU A 60 -1.88 -40.55 -47.64
N GLY A 61 -2.38 -41.23 -46.61
CA GLY A 61 -2.73 -40.60 -45.35
C GLY A 61 -2.83 -41.61 -44.22
N PHE A 62 -3.02 -41.11 -43.01
CA PHE A 62 -3.14 -41.93 -41.81
C PHE A 62 -4.27 -41.43 -40.93
N LYS A 63 -4.82 -42.34 -40.13
CA LYS A 63 -5.77 -42.06 -39.06
C LYS A 63 -5.32 -42.79 -37.79
N LEU A 64 -5.06 -42.03 -36.74
CA LEU A 64 -4.70 -42.53 -35.42
C LEU A 64 -5.88 -42.29 -34.49
N ASN A 65 -6.27 -43.27 -33.69
CA ASN A 65 -7.34 -43.14 -32.72
C ASN A 65 -6.78 -43.29 -31.30
N GLY A 66 -7.28 -42.46 -30.39
CA GLY A 66 -6.97 -42.56 -28.96
C GLY A 66 -5.49 -42.37 -28.64
N LEU A 67 -4.87 -41.29 -29.13
CA LEU A 67 -3.49 -40.95 -28.74
C LEU A 67 -3.47 -40.52 -27.28
N GLN A 68 -2.56 -41.11 -26.50
CA GLN A 68 -2.34 -40.78 -25.10
C GLN A 68 -0.85 -40.60 -24.82
N ILE A 69 -0.48 -39.46 -24.24
CA ILE A 69 0.90 -39.12 -23.85
C ILE A 69 0.94 -38.96 -22.33
N THR A 70 1.72 -39.79 -21.65
CA THR A 70 1.85 -39.81 -20.18
C THR A 70 2.49 -38.54 -19.64
N ASP A 71 1.96 -38.02 -18.52
CA ASP A 71 2.63 -37.00 -17.69
C ASP A 71 3.78 -37.64 -16.89
N PRO A 72 5.05 -37.23 -17.08
CA PRO A 72 6.19 -37.78 -16.36
C PRO A 72 6.19 -37.48 -14.86
N ASP A 73 5.51 -36.43 -14.40
CA ASP A 73 5.37 -36.13 -12.97
C ASP A 73 4.15 -36.83 -12.35
N ASN A 74 3.10 -37.10 -13.13
CA ASN A 74 1.89 -37.80 -12.69
C ASN A 74 1.51 -38.98 -13.63
N PRO A 75 2.05 -40.20 -13.41
CA PRO A 75 1.84 -41.34 -14.32
C PRO A 75 0.38 -41.78 -14.55
N MET A 76 -0.55 -41.40 -13.66
CA MET A 76 -1.99 -41.69 -13.80
C MET A 76 -2.75 -40.65 -14.62
N GLN A 77 -2.05 -39.66 -15.16
CA GLN A 77 -2.61 -38.61 -16.00
C GLN A 77 -1.91 -38.56 -17.35
N ASN A 78 -2.65 -38.18 -18.38
CA ASN A 78 -2.12 -37.83 -19.67
C ASN A 78 -1.75 -36.35 -19.67
N MET A 79 -0.53 -36.03 -20.06
CA MET A 79 -0.15 -34.65 -20.36
C MET A 79 -0.98 -34.13 -21.55
N VAL A 80 -1.12 -34.97 -22.60
CA VAL A 80 -1.93 -34.68 -23.78
C VAL A 80 -2.61 -35.96 -24.25
N SER A 81 -3.88 -35.86 -24.63
CA SER A 81 -4.62 -36.93 -25.31
C SER A 81 -5.41 -36.38 -26.48
N ALA A 82 -5.60 -37.17 -27.55
CA ALA A 82 -6.42 -36.79 -28.69
C ALA A 82 -7.30 -37.97 -29.11
N ALA A 83 -8.58 -37.71 -29.37
CA ALA A 83 -9.52 -38.77 -29.74
C ALA A 83 -9.21 -39.32 -31.14
N THR A 84 -8.95 -38.44 -32.10
CA THR A 84 -8.60 -38.82 -33.47
C THR A 84 -7.55 -37.87 -34.03
N ILE A 85 -6.57 -38.40 -34.75
CA ILE A 85 -5.59 -37.63 -35.53
C ILE A 85 -5.58 -38.15 -36.95
N ASN A 86 -5.86 -37.29 -37.93
CA ASN A 86 -5.82 -37.65 -39.34
C ASN A 86 -4.76 -36.79 -40.04
N GLY A 87 -4.05 -37.34 -41.01
CA GLY A 87 -3.11 -36.53 -41.80
C GLY A 87 -2.82 -37.09 -43.18
N TYR A 88 -2.37 -36.21 -44.08
CA TYR A 88 -2.00 -36.57 -45.45
C TYR A 88 -0.49 -36.46 -45.67
N LEU A 89 0.11 -37.52 -46.18
CA LEU A 89 1.54 -37.65 -46.41
C LEU A 89 1.88 -37.48 -47.88
N GLN A 90 3.06 -36.92 -48.16
CA GLN A 90 3.59 -36.91 -49.51
C GLN A 90 4.33 -38.22 -49.80
N LEU A 91 3.82 -38.99 -50.76
CA LEU A 91 4.36 -40.31 -51.11
C LEU A 91 5.82 -40.24 -51.60
N MET A 92 6.13 -39.31 -52.51
CA MET A 92 7.48 -39.21 -53.07
C MET A 92 8.53 -38.92 -51.99
N PRO A 93 8.42 -37.86 -51.17
CA PRO A 93 9.32 -37.62 -50.03
C PRO A 93 9.48 -38.81 -49.09
N LEU A 94 8.39 -39.56 -48.82
CA LEU A 94 8.44 -40.71 -47.91
C LEU A 94 9.40 -41.81 -48.41
N PHE A 95 9.46 -42.04 -49.73
CA PHE A 95 10.45 -42.97 -50.33
C PHE A 95 11.89 -42.48 -50.17
N MET A 96 12.11 -41.18 -50.04
CA MET A 96 13.41 -40.57 -49.74
C MET A 96 13.69 -40.47 -48.22
N GLY A 97 12.85 -41.07 -47.37
CA GLY A 97 12.99 -41.02 -45.92
C GLY A 97 12.50 -39.71 -45.28
N GLN A 98 11.82 -38.84 -46.04
CA GLN A 98 11.32 -37.56 -45.59
C GLN A 98 9.83 -37.65 -45.23
N VAL A 99 9.47 -37.25 -44.01
CA VAL A 99 8.10 -37.26 -43.52
C VAL A 99 7.49 -35.87 -43.70
N ILE A 100 6.79 -35.67 -44.81
CA ILE A 100 6.10 -34.40 -45.12
C ILE A 100 4.59 -34.61 -44.97
N ILE A 101 4.02 -34.03 -43.91
CA ILE A 101 2.59 -34.01 -43.61
C ILE A 101 2.01 -32.69 -44.14
N THR A 102 1.13 -32.80 -45.13
CA THR A 102 0.54 -31.65 -45.83
C THR A 102 -0.52 -30.97 -44.98
N GLU A 103 -1.38 -31.77 -44.36
CA GLU A 103 -2.41 -31.34 -43.43
C GLU A 103 -2.51 -32.38 -42.33
N LEU A 104 -2.54 -31.93 -41.07
CA LEU A 104 -2.79 -32.73 -39.88
C LEU A 104 -4.01 -32.16 -39.15
N LYS A 105 -4.96 -33.01 -38.80
CA LYS A 105 -6.16 -32.64 -38.04
C LYS A 105 -6.24 -33.50 -36.78
N ALA A 106 -6.30 -32.87 -35.61
CA ALA A 106 -6.51 -33.56 -34.35
C ALA A 106 -7.81 -33.08 -33.69
N ASP A 107 -8.70 -34.01 -33.39
CA ASP A 107 -10.01 -33.74 -32.82
C ASP A 107 -10.06 -34.13 -31.33
N ALA A 108 -10.78 -33.32 -30.55
CA ALA A 108 -10.96 -33.49 -29.11
C ALA A 108 -9.64 -33.68 -28.35
N VAL A 109 -8.71 -32.75 -28.58
CA VAL A 109 -7.44 -32.69 -27.85
C VAL A 109 -7.73 -32.24 -26.42
N GLN A 110 -7.21 -32.97 -25.44
CA GLN A 110 -7.40 -32.70 -24.03
C GLN A 110 -6.05 -32.71 -23.32
N PHE A 111 -5.92 -31.86 -22.31
CA PHE A 111 -4.76 -31.80 -21.42
C PHE A 111 -5.15 -32.34 -20.04
N ASN A 112 -4.21 -32.95 -19.34
CA ASN A 112 -4.40 -33.47 -17.96
C ASN A 112 -5.60 -34.42 -17.82
N SER A 113 -5.82 -35.30 -18.80
CA SER A 113 -6.92 -36.26 -18.77
C SER A 113 -6.55 -37.51 -17.94
N PRO A 114 -7.50 -38.12 -17.20
CA PRO A 114 -7.20 -39.29 -16.37
C PRO A 114 -6.91 -40.53 -17.22
N ARG A 115 -5.99 -41.38 -16.74
CA ARG A 115 -5.65 -42.67 -17.36
C ARG A 115 -6.29 -43.84 -16.61
N SER A 116 -6.62 -44.91 -17.35
CA SER A 116 -7.07 -46.18 -16.74
C SER A 116 -5.90 -47.01 -16.21
N THR A 117 -4.71 -46.84 -16.77
CA THR A 117 -3.47 -47.54 -16.38
C THR A 117 -2.33 -46.54 -16.18
N PRO A 118 -1.46 -46.74 -15.16
CA PRO A 118 -0.30 -45.89 -14.97
C PRO A 118 0.65 -46.01 -16.16
N GLY A 119 1.11 -44.86 -16.67
CA GLY A 119 2.12 -44.83 -17.72
C GLY A 119 3.52 -45.17 -17.20
N ILE A 120 4.34 -45.79 -18.05
CA ILE A 120 5.71 -46.21 -17.78
C ILE A 120 6.65 -45.05 -18.10
N ILE A 121 7.53 -44.70 -17.15
CA ILE A 121 8.55 -43.68 -17.35
C ILE A 121 9.93 -44.38 -17.43
N PRO A 122 10.74 -44.14 -18.47
CA PRO A 122 12.12 -44.63 -18.51
C PRO A 122 12.93 -44.05 -17.35
N LYS A 123 13.57 -44.92 -16.56
CA LYS A 123 14.34 -44.53 -15.36
C LYS A 123 15.68 -43.89 -15.77
N ALA A 124 15.80 -42.56 -15.72
CA ALA A 124 17.10 -41.86 -15.68
C ALA A 124 17.02 -40.41 -15.16
N ALA A 125 17.99 -40.11 -14.27
CA ALA A 125 18.40 -38.84 -13.65
C ALA A 125 17.53 -38.30 -12.50
N GLU A 126 18.11 -38.40 -11.30
CA GLU A 126 17.72 -37.72 -10.06
C GLU A 126 17.34 -36.26 -10.27
N LYS A 127 16.25 -35.87 -9.62
CA LYS A 127 15.84 -34.47 -9.47
C LYS A 127 16.90 -33.76 -8.62
N GLU A 128 17.61 -32.80 -9.21
CA GLU A 128 18.35 -31.80 -8.43
C GLU A 128 17.35 -30.99 -7.62
N ASN A 129 17.55 -30.98 -6.31
CA ASN A 129 16.77 -30.19 -5.36
C ASN A 129 16.77 -28.72 -5.78
N THR A 130 15.57 -28.20 -6.01
CA THR A 130 15.36 -26.76 -6.16
C THR A 130 15.33 -26.20 -4.74
N GLU A 131 16.35 -25.42 -4.39
CA GLU A 131 16.36 -24.64 -3.15
C GLU A 131 15.18 -23.66 -3.19
N GLU A 132 14.24 -23.85 -2.27
CA GLU A 132 13.18 -22.90 -1.97
C GLU A 132 13.80 -21.65 -1.36
N GLY A 133 14.11 -20.68 -2.22
CA GLY A 133 14.35 -19.30 -1.81
C GLY A 133 13.03 -18.64 -1.43
N SER A 134 12.47 -19.01 -0.28
CA SER A 134 11.39 -18.26 0.34
C SER A 134 11.98 -16.97 0.93
N THR A 135 12.04 -15.92 0.11
CA THR A 135 12.12 -14.57 0.66
C THR A 135 10.73 -14.23 1.18
N THR A 136 10.50 -14.53 2.46
CA THR A 136 9.44 -13.91 3.25
C THR A 136 9.65 -12.40 3.19
N THR A 137 8.91 -11.76 2.29
CA THR A 137 8.72 -10.31 2.32
C THR A 137 8.05 -10.01 3.66
N ASP A 138 8.55 -9.01 4.39
CA ASP A 138 8.13 -8.68 5.76
C ASP A 138 6.70 -8.08 5.72
N GLU A 139 5.68 -8.94 5.54
CA GLU A 139 4.27 -8.61 5.26
C GLU A 139 3.59 -7.76 6.36
N GLY A 140 4.18 -7.70 7.55
CA GLY A 140 3.51 -7.20 8.74
C GLY A 140 3.64 -5.71 9.04
N LYS A 141 4.59 -4.98 8.43
CA LYS A 141 4.99 -3.64 8.93
C LYS A 141 4.36 -2.45 8.23
N LEU A 142 3.76 -2.63 7.06
CA LEU A 142 3.29 -1.49 6.25
C LEU A 142 1.99 -0.85 6.75
N PHE A 143 1.21 -1.56 7.58
CA PHE A 143 -0.11 -1.09 8.05
C PHE A 143 -0.26 -1.04 9.57
N ASP A 144 0.78 -1.33 10.36
CA ASP A 144 0.72 -1.36 11.83
C ASP A 144 1.01 0.01 12.49
N ALA A 145 0.82 1.11 11.75
CA ALA A 145 1.05 2.45 12.25
C ALA A 145 -0.13 2.93 13.12
N SER A 146 -0.32 2.32 14.30
CA SER A 146 -1.28 2.82 15.29
C SER A 146 -0.73 4.09 15.94
N LEU A 147 -1.46 5.19 15.83
CA LEU A 147 -1.14 6.41 16.57
C LEU A 147 -1.34 6.19 18.09
N PRO A 148 -0.43 6.69 18.95
CA PRO A 148 -0.59 6.61 20.40
C PRO A 148 -1.79 7.43 20.88
N SER A 149 -2.34 7.04 22.04
CA SER A 149 -3.47 7.74 22.65
C SER A 149 -3.07 9.10 23.22
N VAL A 150 -4.04 9.99 23.41
CA VAL A 150 -3.81 11.33 23.99
C VAL A 150 -3.21 11.24 25.39
N ASP A 151 -3.67 10.30 26.22
CA ASP A 151 -3.16 10.15 27.59
C ASP A 151 -1.70 9.68 27.60
N GLU A 152 -1.33 8.73 26.73
CA GLU A 152 0.08 8.31 26.56
C GLU A 152 0.98 9.45 26.09
N LEU A 153 0.46 10.34 25.23
CA LEU A 153 1.21 11.51 24.76
C LEU A 153 1.43 12.53 25.88
N LEU A 154 0.43 12.76 26.73
CA LEU A 154 0.54 13.66 27.88
C LEU A 154 1.55 13.18 28.91
N ASP A 155 1.71 11.86 29.07
CA ASP A 155 2.67 11.27 30.00
C ASP A 155 4.11 11.29 29.46
N ARG A 156 4.27 11.17 28.14
CA ARG A 156 5.58 11.06 27.48
C ARG A 156 6.19 12.39 27.07
N LEU A 157 5.37 13.37 26.72
CA LEU A 157 5.84 14.65 26.23
C LEU A 157 6.00 15.67 27.37
N PRO A 158 7.03 16.52 27.34
CA PRO A 158 7.19 17.59 28.31
C PRO A 158 6.21 18.75 28.04
N ILE A 159 4.93 18.55 28.40
CA ILE A 159 3.86 19.52 28.12
C ILE A 159 4.06 20.81 28.92
N THR A 160 4.21 21.93 28.19
CA THR A 160 4.45 23.25 28.77
C THR A 160 3.17 23.82 29.38
N THR A 161 2.03 23.61 28.72
CA THR A 161 0.71 24.09 29.16
C THR A 161 0.37 23.61 30.56
N ILE A 162 0.58 22.32 30.87
CA ILE A 162 0.26 21.76 32.20
C ILE A 162 1.15 22.38 33.29
N LYS A 163 2.44 22.57 32.99
CA LYS A 163 3.39 23.20 33.92
C LYS A 163 3.02 24.66 34.20
N LEU A 164 2.78 25.44 33.14
CA LEU A 164 2.37 26.84 33.24
C LEU A 164 1.02 26.99 33.94
N ALA A 165 0.06 26.09 33.68
CA ALA A 165 -1.24 26.12 34.34
C ALA A 165 -1.12 25.89 35.86
N LYS A 166 -0.21 25.02 36.29
CA LYS A 166 0.08 24.78 37.71
C LYS A 166 0.79 25.96 38.38
N ILE A 167 1.76 26.56 37.68
CA ILE A 167 2.47 27.75 38.18
C ILE A 167 1.47 28.91 38.32
N PHE A 168 0.68 29.18 37.28
CA PHE A 168 -0.33 30.23 37.30
C PHE A 168 -1.37 30.05 38.42
N ASP A 169 -1.88 28.82 38.62
CA ASP A 169 -2.84 28.54 39.71
C ASP A 169 -2.25 28.84 41.09
N ASN A 170 -0.99 28.42 41.33
CA ASN A 170 -0.29 28.71 42.58
C ASN A 170 -0.02 30.20 42.77
N ASP A 171 0.53 30.87 41.75
CA ASP A 171 0.87 32.30 41.79
C ASP A 171 -0.39 33.15 41.99
N ALA A 172 -1.47 32.83 41.28
CA ALA A 172 -2.75 33.50 41.44
C ALA A 172 -3.31 33.30 42.85
N GLN A 173 -3.35 32.07 43.36
CA GLN A 173 -3.83 31.81 44.73
C GLN A 173 -3.00 32.56 45.78
N GLN A 174 -1.66 32.57 45.65
CA GLN A 174 -0.80 33.31 46.56
C GLN A 174 -1.04 34.82 46.48
N ALA A 175 -1.12 35.38 45.28
CA ALA A 175 -1.35 36.81 45.07
C ALA A 175 -2.70 37.26 45.63
N PHE A 176 -3.78 36.50 45.37
CA PHE A 176 -5.09 36.81 45.93
C PHE A 176 -5.11 36.71 47.46
N ASN A 177 -4.49 35.67 48.05
CA ASN A 177 -4.40 35.54 49.51
C ASN A 177 -3.65 36.72 50.15
N VAL A 178 -2.56 37.20 49.52
CA VAL A 178 -1.81 38.36 50.02
C VAL A 178 -2.65 39.63 49.92
N LEU A 179 -3.38 39.82 48.82
CA LEU A 179 -4.28 40.97 48.66
C LEU A 179 -5.42 40.94 49.66
N ASP A 180 -6.06 39.78 49.87
CA ASP A 180 -7.13 39.61 50.86
C ASP A 180 -6.65 39.97 52.27
N GLN A 181 -5.46 39.50 52.66
CA GLN A 181 -4.85 39.87 53.95
C GLN A 181 -4.59 41.37 54.08
N GLN A 182 -4.15 42.04 53.01
CA GLN A 182 -3.93 43.49 53.03
C GLN A 182 -5.25 44.27 53.09
N ILE A 183 -6.28 43.77 52.40
CA ILE A 183 -7.63 44.36 52.41
C ILE A 183 -8.25 44.25 53.81
N ASP A 184 -8.06 43.12 54.50
CA ASP A 184 -8.53 42.92 55.87
C ASP A 184 -7.89 43.89 56.89
N THR A 185 -6.73 44.47 56.57
CA THR A 185 -6.05 45.46 57.44
C THR A 185 -6.49 46.91 57.21
N LEU A 186 -7.37 47.15 56.24
CA LEU A 186 -7.79 48.51 55.89
C LEU A 186 -8.72 49.13 56.94
N PRO A 187 -8.68 50.46 57.11
CA PRO A 187 -9.71 51.16 57.87
C PRO A 187 -11.06 50.99 57.18
N ASP A 188 -12.03 50.43 57.89
CA ASP A 188 -13.39 50.28 57.40
C ASP A 188 -14.15 51.62 57.39
N ASN A 189 -15.38 51.60 56.88
CA ASN A 189 -16.23 52.80 56.85
C ASN A 189 -16.49 53.38 58.27
N ALA A 190 -16.43 52.56 59.32
CA ALA A 190 -16.61 53.01 60.69
C ALA A 190 -15.38 53.80 61.18
N VAL A 191 -14.17 53.32 60.89
CA VAL A 191 -12.91 54.04 61.17
C VAL A 191 -12.86 55.37 60.41
N LEU A 192 -13.23 55.37 59.12
CA LEU A 192 -13.29 56.60 58.33
C LEU A 192 -14.32 57.59 58.89
N SER A 193 -15.46 57.12 59.41
CA SER A 193 -16.46 57.97 60.06
C SER A 193 -15.99 58.48 61.44
N ASP A 194 -15.22 57.68 62.19
CA ASP A 194 -14.61 58.10 63.45
C ASP A 194 -13.61 59.23 63.24
N TYR A 195 -12.80 59.15 62.18
CA TYR A 195 -11.90 60.23 61.79
C TYR A 195 -12.64 61.53 61.49
N GLU A 196 -13.73 61.51 60.74
CA GLU A 196 -14.57 62.70 60.48
C GLU A 196 -15.11 63.29 61.78
N HIS A 197 -15.58 62.44 62.68
CA HIS A 197 -16.14 62.88 63.95
C HIS A 197 -15.08 63.48 64.88
N ARG A 198 -13.93 62.81 65.03
CA ARG A 198 -12.77 63.33 65.80
C ARG A 198 -12.25 64.63 65.20
N LEU A 199 -12.20 64.73 63.89
CA LEU A 199 -11.78 65.94 63.19
C LEU A 199 -12.71 67.11 63.51
N LYS A 200 -14.04 66.92 63.39
CA LYS A 200 -15.04 67.91 63.80
C LYS A 200 -14.93 68.29 65.27
N GLN A 201 -14.78 67.33 66.19
CA GLN A 201 -14.65 67.64 67.62
C GLN A 201 -13.41 68.49 67.94
N ILE A 202 -12.31 68.29 67.21
CA ILE A 202 -11.05 69.01 67.40
C ILE A 202 -11.13 70.41 66.79
N THR A 203 -11.73 70.56 65.60
CA THR A 203 -11.79 71.83 64.86
C THR A 203 -12.97 72.72 65.27
N GLU A 204 -14.13 72.13 65.58
CA GLU A 204 -15.35 72.84 65.97
C GLU A 204 -15.39 73.13 67.49
N GLY A 205 -15.92 74.29 67.86
CA GLY A 205 -16.10 74.73 69.26
C GLY A 205 -15.06 75.73 69.78
N LYS A 206 -15.44 76.54 70.78
CA LYS A 206 -14.58 77.58 71.38
C LYS A 206 -13.54 76.96 72.31
N VAL A 207 -12.28 77.39 72.18
CA VAL A 207 -11.18 76.97 73.08
C VAL A 207 -11.44 77.46 74.50
N LYS A 208 -11.56 76.55 75.48
CA LYS A 208 -11.93 76.84 76.87
C LYS A 208 -10.74 77.27 77.74
N SER A 209 -9.54 76.78 77.45
CA SER A 209 -8.33 77.11 78.20
C SER A 209 -7.03 76.91 77.38
N PRO A 210 -5.89 77.46 77.82
CA PRO A 210 -4.58 77.15 77.21
C PRO A 210 -4.21 75.66 77.27
N GLN A 211 -4.68 74.94 78.29
CA GLN A 211 -4.46 73.49 78.43
C GLN A 211 -5.31 72.71 77.41
N ASP A 212 -6.56 73.13 77.18
CA ASP A 212 -7.49 72.59 76.17
C ASP A 212 -6.95 72.78 74.74
N LEU A 213 -6.35 73.94 74.44
CA LEU A 213 -5.66 74.17 73.18
C LEU A 213 -4.47 73.21 72.96
N LYS A 214 -3.64 73.03 73.99
CA LYS A 214 -2.48 72.14 73.92
C LYS A 214 -2.91 70.69 73.65
N GLN A 215 -4.01 70.26 74.29
CA GLN A 215 -4.59 68.92 74.08
C GLN A 215 -5.12 68.76 72.65
N ARG A 216 -5.95 69.69 72.16
CA ARG A 216 -6.48 69.67 70.79
C ARG A 216 -5.38 69.65 69.72
N LEU A 217 -4.28 70.39 69.93
CA LEU A 217 -3.13 70.36 69.02
C LEU A 217 -2.39 69.01 69.04
N ALA A 218 -2.31 68.35 70.19
CA ALA A 218 -1.74 67.01 70.31
C ALA A 218 -2.64 65.98 69.60
N ASP A 219 -3.95 66.03 69.85
CA ASP A 219 -4.95 65.14 69.26
C ASP A 219 -5.02 65.31 67.73
N LEU A 220 -4.95 66.55 67.22
CA LEU A 220 -4.90 66.84 65.78
C LEU A 220 -3.61 66.33 65.14
N LYS A 221 -2.47 66.47 65.83
CA LYS A 221 -1.19 65.96 65.34
C LYS A 221 -1.22 64.43 65.27
N GLN A 222 -1.83 63.77 66.25
CA GLN A 222 -2.03 62.32 66.27
C GLN A 222 -2.97 61.88 65.14
N LEU A 223 -4.15 62.49 65.01
CA LEU A 223 -5.11 62.19 63.94
C LEU A 223 -4.49 62.41 62.54
N LYS A 224 -3.69 63.45 62.36
CA LYS A 224 -2.96 63.69 61.11
C LYS A 224 -1.93 62.58 60.82
N ALA A 225 -1.29 62.03 61.84
CA ALA A 225 -0.36 60.91 61.67
C ALA A 225 -1.12 59.63 61.27
N GLU A 226 -2.24 59.34 61.94
CA GLU A 226 -3.13 58.22 61.64
C GLU A 226 -3.68 58.31 60.19
N LEU A 227 -4.25 59.45 59.80
CA LEU A 227 -4.76 59.69 58.43
C LEU A 227 -3.67 59.56 57.35
N LYS A 228 -2.44 60.00 57.65
CA LYS A 228 -1.31 59.87 56.72
C LYS A 228 -0.87 58.42 56.58
N GLN A 229 -0.79 57.69 57.69
CA GLN A 229 -0.45 56.28 57.71
C GLN A 229 -1.47 55.48 56.89
N ASP A 230 -2.77 55.69 57.13
CA ASP A 230 -3.83 55.00 56.39
C ASP A 230 -3.87 55.38 54.91
N ARG A 231 -3.59 56.65 54.58
CA ARG A 231 -3.43 57.08 53.18
C ARG A 231 -2.27 56.36 52.49
N GLU A 232 -1.12 56.23 53.15
CA GLU A 232 0.02 55.49 52.61
C GLU A 232 -0.32 54.00 52.45
N THR A 233 -1.00 53.39 53.42
CA THR A 233 -1.50 52.01 53.32
C THR A 233 -2.40 51.80 52.11
N LEU A 234 -3.36 52.71 51.88
CA LEU A 234 -4.29 52.62 50.76
C LEU A 234 -3.62 52.88 49.40
N ILE A 235 -2.64 53.79 49.32
CA ILE A 235 -1.83 54.01 48.10
C ILE A 235 -1.02 52.77 47.77
N ASN A 236 -0.32 52.21 48.77
CA ASN A 236 0.49 51.01 48.59
C ASN A 236 -0.35 49.83 48.13
N LEU A 237 -1.54 49.62 48.73
CA LEU A 237 -2.45 48.58 48.30
C LEU A 237 -2.99 48.79 46.88
N ARG A 238 -3.39 50.02 46.52
CA ARG A 238 -3.82 50.35 45.15
C ARG A 238 -2.75 50.00 44.13
N ASP A 239 -1.50 50.37 44.42
CA ASP A 239 -0.38 50.11 43.52
C ASP A 239 -0.07 48.61 43.44
N ASN A 240 -0.15 47.89 44.57
CA ASN A 240 0.02 46.44 44.62
C ASN A 240 -1.07 45.67 43.85
N ILE A 241 -2.34 46.09 43.96
CA ILE A 241 -3.45 45.54 43.16
C ILE A 241 -3.18 45.74 41.67
N LYS A 242 -2.75 46.94 41.28
CA LYS A 242 -2.45 47.27 39.87
C LYS A 242 -1.29 46.42 39.34
N GLU A 243 -0.22 46.28 40.10
CA GLU A 243 0.94 45.46 39.73
C GLU A 243 0.58 43.98 39.63
N THR A 244 -0.11 43.44 40.64
CA THR A 244 -0.59 42.06 40.68
C THR A 244 -1.48 41.75 39.48
N ARG A 245 -2.43 42.65 39.15
CA ARG A 245 -3.29 42.51 37.98
C ARG A 245 -2.48 42.43 36.69
N GLN A 246 -1.48 43.31 36.52
CA GLN A 246 -0.64 43.32 35.34
C GLN A 246 0.19 42.02 35.22
N GLN A 247 0.78 41.56 36.34
CA GLN A 247 1.55 40.32 36.39
C GLN A 247 0.69 39.11 36.03
N LEU A 248 -0.46 38.93 36.70
CA LEU A 248 -1.38 37.81 36.42
C LEU A 248 -1.95 37.89 35.00
N SER A 249 -2.25 39.08 34.48
CA SER A 249 -2.73 39.23 33.09
C SER A 249 -1.67 38.82 32.07
N ASN A 250 -0.39 39.13 32.33
CA ASN A 250 0.71 38.71 31.47
C ASN A 250 0.89 37.18 31.52
N GLN A 251 0.88 36.59 32.72
CA GLN A 251 0.97 35.14 32.88
C GLN A 251 -0.22 34.41 32.23
N TRP A 252 -1.42 34.96 32.34
CA TRP A 252 -2.63 34.41 31.69
C TRP A 252 -2.52 34.41 30.17
N LYS A 253 -1.96 35.48 29.59
CA LYS A 253 -1.69 35.55 28.14
C LYS A 253 -0.69 34.47 27.70
N VAL A 254 0.41 34.32 28.43
CA VAL A 254 1.41 33.26 28.16
C VAL A 254 0.79 31.88 28.27
N LEU A 255 -0.06 31.64 29.27
CA LEU A 255 -0.78 30.38 29.44
C LEU A 255 -1.77 30.10 28.30
N LYS A 256 -2.50 31.12 27.82
CA LYS A 256 -3.42 31.02 26.67
C LYS A 256 -2.72 30.67 25.37
N ASP A 257 -1.48 31.10 25.19
CA ASP A 257 -0.70 30.84 23.97
C ASP A 257 0.06 29.49 24.04
N ALA A 258 0.23 28.90 25.23
CA ALA A 258 0.99 27.67 25.45
C ALA A 258 0.48 26.42 24.68
N PRO A 259 -0.84 26.17 24.52
CA PRO A 259 -1.33 25.00 23.77
C PRO A 259 -0.86 24.97 22.32
N ALA A 260 -0.68 26.15 21.68
CA ALA A 260 -0.21 26.24 20.32
C ALA A 260 1.26 25.77 20.19
N ALA A 261 2.09 26.05 21.18
CA ALA A 261 3.47 25.59 21.23
C ALA A 261 3.56 24.08 21.46
N ASP A 262 2.76 23.53 22.38
CA ASP A 262 2.71 22.08 22.64
C ASP A 262 2.14 21.30 21.43
N LEU A 263 1.19 21.88 20.68
CA LEU A 263 0.73 21.34 19.39
C LEU A 263 1.85 21.33 18.33
N GLY A 264 2.69 22.37 18.31
CA GLY A 264 3.85 22.42 17.41
C GLY A 264 4.84 21.29 17.68
N LEU A 265 5.14 21.04 18.97
CA LEU A 265 5.96 19.91 19.41
C LEU A 265 5.37 18.55 19.03
N LEU A 266 4.04 18.38 19.13
CA LEU A 266 3.35 17.17 18.69
C LEU A 266 3.55 16.94 17.17
N LYS A 267 3.38 17.99 16.37
CA LYS A 267 3.55 17.94 14.91
C LYS A 267 4.98 17.59 14.49
N GLU A 268 5.97 18.13 15.19
CA GLU A 268 7.38 17.85 14.92
C GLU A 268 7.76 16.43 15.34
N SER A 269 7.26 15.96 16.49
CA SER A 269 7.64 14.65 17.05
C SER A 269 6.93 13.47 16.38
N TYR A 270 5.71 13.68 15.86
CA TYR A 270 4.86 12.62 15.30
C TYR A 270 4.37 12.93 13.87
N GLY A 271 5.03 13.87 13.17
CA GLY A 271 4.75 14.14 11.77
C GLY A 271 5.08 12.92 10.91
N LEU A 272 4.07 12.11 10.59
CA LEU A 272 4.25 10.90 9.82
C LEU A 272 4.49 11.24 8.34
N SER A 273 5.69 10.90 7.86
CA SER A 273 6.01 10.95 6.43
C SER A 273 5.51 9.66 5.78
N GLY A 274 4.39 9.72 5.06
CA GLY A 274 3.78 8.58 4.37
C GLY A 274 4.56 8.08 3.14
N ASP A 275 5.88 8.21 3.13
CA ASP A 275 6.72 7.99 1.96
C ASP A 275 7.23 6.55 1.81
N ASN A 276 6.97 5.69 2.79
CA ASN A 276 7.39 4.27 2.77
C ASN A 276 6.36 3.29 2.18
N LEU A 277 5.26 3.76 1.57
CA LEU A 277 4.17 2.89 1.06
C LEU A 277 4.39 2.38 -0.38
N GLY A 278 5.63 2.34 -0.86
CA GLY A 278 5.92 1.92 -2.24
C GLY A 278 5.79 0.42 -2.41
N ASN A 279 4.94 -0.02 -3.35
CA ASN A 279 4.75 -1.41 -3.82
C ASN A 279 3.68 -2.27 -3.10
N ILE A 280 2.47 -1.73 -2.92
CA ILE A 280 1.32 -2.49 -2.41
C ILE A 280 0.90 -3.57 -3.41
N SER A 281 0.98 -3.28 -4.71
CA SER A 281 0.70 -4.25 -5.77
C SER A 281 1.65 -5.45 -5.76
N GLY A 282 2.93 -5.24 -5.48
CA GLY A 282 3.88 -6.32 -5.30
C GLY A 282 3.54 -7.22 -4.10
N LEU A 283 3.01 -6.66 -3.01
CA LEU A 283 2.55 -7.44 -1.87
C LEU A 283 1.29 -8.26 -2.19
N LEU A 284 0.30 -7.66 -2.87
CA LEU A 284 -0.98 -8.32 -3.14
C LEU A 284 -0.92 -9.33 -4.28
N PHE A 285 -0.05 -9.13 -5.28
CA PHE A 285 -0.03 -9.94 -6.50
C PHE A 285 1.30 -10.66 -6.73
N GLY A 286 2.33 -10.38 -5.93
CA GLY A 286 3.68 -10.93 -6.10
C GLY A 286 3.71 -12.44 -6.08
N GLU A 287 3.16 -13.05 -5.03
CA GLU A 287 3.14 -14.51 -4.87
C GLU A 287 2.37 -15.20 -6.01
N ARG A 288 1.22 -14.64 -6.39
CA ARG A 288 0.40 -15.19 -7.47
C ARG A 288 1.11 -15.13 -8.82
N VAL A 289 1.76 -14.02 -9.15
CA VAL A 289 2.52 -13.89 -10.40
C VAL A 289 3.72 -14.83 -10.39
N GLN A 290 4.40 -14.96 -9.25
CA GLN A 290 5.49 -15.92 -9.08
C GLN A 290 5.00 -17.37 -9.31
N TYR A 291 3.85 -17.73 -8.76
CA TYR A 291 3.22 -19.04 -8.96
C TYR A 291 2.97 -19.34 -10.44
N TRP A 292 2.40 -18.39 -11.20
CA TRP A 292 2.18 -18.57 -12.64
C TRP A 292 3.48 -18.71 -13.42
N VAL A 293 4.52 -17.93 -13.08
CA VAL A 293 5.84 -18.05 -13.71
C VAL A 293 6.44 -19.45 -13.46
N THR A 294 6.39 -19.93 -12.21
CA THR A 294 6.87 -21.27 -11.85
C THR A 294 6.05 -22.38 -12.53
N MET A 295 4.74 -22.20 -12.69
CA MET A 295 3.88 -23.18 -13.39
C MET A 295 4.23 -23.31 -14.87
N VAL A 296 4.55 -22.20 -15.54
CA VAL A 296 4.79 -22.17 -17.00
C VAL A 296 6.25 -22.53 -17.35
N GLU A 297 7.18 -22.35 -16.41
CA GLU A 297 8.61 -22.60 -16.60
C GLU A 297 8.96 -24.00 -17.18
N PRO A 298 8.39 -25.13 -16.70
CA PRO A 298 8.70 -26.46 -17.23
C PRO A 298 8.35 -26.60 -18.71
N TYR A 299 7.21 -26.04 -19.13
CA TYR A 299 6.75 -26.07 -20.52
C TYR A 299 7.66 -25.24 -21.42
N LEU A 300 8.10 -24.07 -20.95
CA LEU A 300 9.05 -23.23 -21.69
C LEU A 300 10.42 -23.93 -21.82
N LYS A 301 10.90 -24.62 -20.78
CA LYS A 301 12.12 -25.43 -20.84
C LYS A 301 12.01 -26.58 -21.84
N GLN A 302 10.87 -27.26 -21.88
CA GLN A 302 10.62 -28.32 -22.88
C GLN A 302 10.57 -27.75 -24.30
N ALA A 303 9.85 -26.65 -24.51
CA ALA A 303 9.81 -25.96 -25.79
C ALA A 303 11.21 -25.52 -26.25
N GLN A 304 12.06 -25.04 -25.33
CA GLN A 304 13.45 -24.67 -25.63
C GLN A 304 14.28 -25.82 -26.19
N ARG A 305 14.06 -27.07 -25.74
CA ARG A 305 14.77 -28.26 -26.26
C ARG A 305 14.40 -28.59 -27.70
N LEU A 306 13.21 -28.17 -28.15
CA LEU A 306 12.72 -28.37 -29.51
C LEU A 306 13.18 -27.26 -30.46
N ILE A 307 13.65 -26.14 -29.92
CA ILE A 307 14.26 -25.07 -30.71
C ILE A 307 15.65 -25.55 -31.17
N PRO A 308 15.98 -25.47 -32.46
CA PRO A 308 17.29 -25.87 -32.96
C PRO A 308 18.38 -25.06 -32.24
N SER A 309 19.07 -25.70 -31.31
CA SER A 309 20.31 -25.16 -30.76
C SER A 309 21.30 -25.16 -31.91
N GLY A 310 21.91 -24.02 -32.21
CA GLY A 310 22.89 -23.94 -33.29
C GLY A 310 23.94 -25.01 -33.08
N GLU A 311 23.90 -26.10 -33.84
CA GLU A 311 24.82 -27.23 -33.71
C GLU A 311 26.23 -26.66 -33.70
N SER A 312 27.00 -26.90 -32.64
CA SER A 312 28.44 -26.68 -32.65
C SER A 312 28.99 -27.30 -33.93
N GLU A 313 29.92 -26.62 -34.62
CA GLU A 313 30.62 -27.27 -35.74
C GLU A 313 31.05 -28.66 -35.28
N PRO A 314 30.64 -29.73 -35.99
CA PRO A 314 31.00 -31.08 -35.57
C PRO A 314 32.53 -31.13 -35.48
N PRO A 315 33.09 -31.73 -34.42
CA PRO A 315 34.52 -31.85 -34.27
C PRO A 315 35.11 -32.46 -35.55
N PRO A 316 36.30 -32.01 -36.00
CA PRO A 316 36.91 -32.50 -37.22
C PRO A 316 36.98 -34.04 -37.15
N PRO A 317 36.57 -34.74 -38.22
CA PRO A 317 36.32 -36.17 -38.14
C PRO A 317 37.62 -36.94 -37.82
N PRO A 318 37.53 -38.04 -37.04
CA PRO A 318 38.67 -38.90 -36.78
C PRO A 318 39.23 -39.47 -38.09
N ARG A 319 40.55 -39.41 -38.28
CA ARG A 319 41.22 -39.93 -39.47
C ARG A 319 41.06 -41.45 -39.55
N GLY A 320 40.59 -41.95 -40.70
CA GLY A 320 40.52 -43.39 -41.00
C GLY A 320 39.11 -43.99 -40.98
N GLU A 321 38.11 -43.24 -40.52
CA GLU A 321 36.71 -43.66 -40.59
C GLU A 321 36.04 -43.10 -41.87
N GLY A 322 35.29 -43.94 -42.58
CA GLY A 322 34.49 -43.51 -43.72
C GLY A 322 33.36 -42.57 -43.27
N ARG A 323 33.00 -41.58 -44.09
CA ARG A 323 31.92 -40.63 -43.79
C ARG A 323 30.82 -40.67 -44.84
N LEU A 324 29.57 -40.53 -44.38
CA LEU A 324 28.44 -40.21 -45.25
C LEU A 324 28.51 -38.72 -45.62
N ILE A 325 28.73 -38.43 -46.91
CA ILE A 325 28.67 -37.07 -47.44
C ILE A 325 27.27 -36.84 -48.01
N HIS A 326 26.54 -35.89 -47.42
CA HIS A 326 25.26 -35.46 -47.98
C HIS A 326 25.51 -34.52 -49.16
N PHE A 327 25.05 -34.91 -50.34
CA PHE A 327 25.11 -34.07 -51.53
C PHE A 327 24.00 -33.01 -51.45
N VAL A 328 24.35 -31.75 -51.71
CA VAL A 328 23.37 -30.66 -51.78
C VAL A 328 22.46 -30.94 -52.98
N THR A 329 21.16 -31.09 -52.71
CA THR A 329 20.13 -31.32 -53.74
C THR A 329 19.61 -29.96 -54.21
N ASP A 330 19.23 -29.82 -55.49
CA ASP A 330 18.74 -28.55 -56.06
C ASP A 330 17.47 -28.02 -55.37
N ASN A 331 16.73 -28.88 -54.67
CA ASN A 331 15.56 -28.52 -53.86
C ASN A 331 15.65 -29.21 -52.50
N PRO A 332 16.43 -28.65 -51.54
CA PRO A 332 16.59 -29.25 -50.23
C PRO A 332 15.24 -29.20 -49.49
N ARG A 333 14.74 -30.37 -49.11
CA ARG A 333 13.52 -30.51 -48.32
C ARG A 333 13.88 -30.96 -46.91
N PRO A 334 13.11 -30.52 -45.91
CA PRO A 334 13.31 -30.99 -44.55
C PRO A 334 12.97 -32.47 -44.42
N ASP A 335 13.66 -33.16 -43.52
CA ASP A 335 13.42 -34.58 -43.21
C ASP A 335 12.09 -34.78 -42.50
N PHE A 336 11.60 -33.74 -41.81
CA PHE A 336 10.30 -33.70 -41.17
C PHE A 336 9.65 -32.32 -41.36
N LEU A 337 8.40 -32.30 -41.82
CA LEU A 337 7.61 -31.07 -41.95
C LEU A 337 6.12 -31.35 -41.78
N ILE A 338 5.48 -30.60 -40.89
CA ILE A 338 4.02 -30.43 -40.91
C ILE A 338 3.74 -29.06 -41.52
N GLN A 339 3.18 -29.04 -42.73
CA GLN A 339 2.88 -27.78 -43.42
C GLN A 339 1.75 -27.02 -42.73
N ARG A 340 0.67 -27.74 -42.38
CA ARG A 340 -0.47 -27.20 -41.63
C ARG A 340 -1.00 -28.24 -40.66
N ALA A 341 -1.18 -27.85 -39.40
CA ALA A 341 -1.87 -28.59 -38.37
C ALA A 341 -3.09 -27.80 -37.91
N MET A 342 -4.21 -28.49 -37.68
CA MET A 342 -5.45 -27.95 -37.12
C MET A 342 -5.87 -28.84 -35.96
N LEU A 343 -6.04 -28.26 -34.78
CA LEU A 343 -6.39 -29.00 -33.58
C LEU A 343 -7.62 -28.36 -32.95
N ASN A 344 -8.63 -29.16 -32.61
CA ASN A 344 -9.72 -28.74 -31.74
C ASN A 344 -9.38 -29.20 -30.31
N ILE A 345 -9.21 -28.24 -29.41
CA ILE A 345 -8.80 -28.43 -28.03
C ILE A 345 -10.01 -28.25 -27.12
N ASN A 346 -10.35 -29.28 -26.37
CA ASN A 346 -11.45 -29.26 -25.41
C ASN A 346 -10.91 -28.93 -24.03
N LEU A 347 -11.26 -27.75 -23.52
CA LEU A 347 -10.97 -27.30 -22.16
C LEU A 347 -12.25 -27.24 -21.33
N PRO A 348 -12.16 -27.25 -19.99
CA PRO A 348 -13.33 -27.04 -19.12
C PRO A 348 -14.10 -25.74 -19.43
N ILE A 349 -13.36 -24.71 -19.88
CA ILE A 349 -13.87 -23.39 -20.26
C ILE A 349 -14.56 -23.39 -21.63
N GLY A 350 -14.31 -24.37 -22.50
CA GLY A 350 -14.88 -24.45 -23.85
C GLY A 350 -13.89 -25.02 -24.88
N GLU A 351 -14.25 -24.94 -26.15
CA GLU A 351 -13.42 -25.42 -27.26
C GLU A 351 -12.52 -24.30 -27.79
N LEU A 352 -11.23 -24.61 -28.01
CA LEU A 352 -10.27 -23.74 -28.68
C LEU A 352 -9.83 -24.35 -29.99
N GLU A 353 -9.74 -23.55 -31.04
CA GLU A 353 -9.15 -23.94 -32.31
C GLU A 353 -7.69 -23.50 -32.36
N MET A 354 -6.79 -24.44 -32.62
CA MET A 354 -5.39 -24.16 -32.88
C MET A 354 -5.06 -24.47 -34.34
N THR A 355 -4.42 -23.52 -35.02
CA THR A 355 -3.75 -23.75 -36.29
C THR A 355 -2.26 -23.53 -36.14
N ALA A 356 -1.46 -24.44 -36.68
CA ALA A 356 -0.01 -24.29 -36.68
C ALA A 356 0.54 -24.57 -38.07
N ASN A 357 1.51 -23.79 -38.52
CA ASN A 357 2.09 -23.91 -39.85
C ASN A 357 3.60 -24.10 -39.77
N ASN A 358 4.14 -24.81 -40.76
CA ASN A 358 5.58 -24.97 -40.98
C ASN A 358 6.36 -25.56 -39.78
N ILE A 359 5.80 -26.56 -39.10
CA ILE A 359 6.45 -27.21 -37.96
C ILE A 359 7.58 -28.09 -38.48
N THR A 360 8.83 -27.69 -38.23
CA THR A 360 10.04 -28.43 -38.60
C THR A 360 11.23 -28.03 -37.72
N HIS A 361 12.19 -28.93 -37.55
CA HIS A 361 13.48 -28.65 -36.92
C HIS A 361 14.50 -28.03 -37.91
N GLN A 362 14.15 -27.94 -39.20
CA GLN A 362 14.99 -27.39 -40.28
C GLN A 362 14.35 -26.14 -40.93
N PRO A 363 13.99 -25.08 -40.17
CA PRO A 363 13.24 -23.92 -40.70
C PRO A 363 14.00 -23.17 -41.81
N ARG A 364 15.32 -23.31 -41.88
CA ARG A 364 16.18 -22.72 -42.93
C ARG A 364 15.93 -23.30 -44.31
N MET A 365 15.54 -24.57 -44.40
CA MET A 365 15.31 -25.23 -45.69
C MET A 365 14.03 -24.71 -46.37
N ILE A 366 13.00 -24.38 -45.59
CA ILE A 366 11.70 -23.90 -46.10
C ILE A 366 11.60 -22.36 -46.14
N ASN A 367 12.62 -21.65 -45.65
CA ASN A 367 12.70 -20.19 -45.55
C ASN A 367 11.44 -19.50 -44.94
N SER A 368 10.69 -20.21 -44.11
CA SER A 368 9.44 -19.76 -43.51
C SER A 368 9.47 -20.00 -41.99
N PRO A 369 8.98 -19.05 -41.17
CA PRO A 369 8.87 -19.27 -39.73
C PRO A 369 7.75 -20.28 -39.44
N ALA A 370 7.86 -20.95 -38.28
CA ALA A 370 6.72 -21.68 -37.74
C ALA A 370 5.77 -20.69 -37.07
N THR A 371 4.47 -20.83 -37.34
CA THR A 371 3.44 -19.98 -36.75
C THR A 371 2.40 -20.83 -36.04
N ILE A 372 1.85 -20.29 -34.95
CA ILE A 372 0.76 -20.89 -34.18
C ILE A 372 -0.29 -19.80 -33.98
N HIS A 373 -1.56 -20.13 -34.20
CA HIS A 373 -2.69 -19.28 -33.89
C HIS A 373 -3.71 -20.11 -33.11
N ILE A 374 -4.05 -19.69 -31.90
CA ILE A 374 -5.06 -20.31 -31.06
C ILE A 374 -6.19 -19.28 -30.88
N SER A 375 -7.43 -19.69 -31.08
CA SER A 375 -8.59 -18.84 -30.82
C SER A 375 -9.72 -19.61 -30.17
N GLY A 376 -10.52 -18.92 -29.37
CA GLY A 376 -11.76 -19.43 -28.81
C GLY A 376 -12.74 -18.29 -28.60
N GLN A 377 -14.02 -18.55 -28.84
CA GLN A 377 -15.11 -17.57 -28.72
C GLN A 377 -16.27 -18.18 -27.94
N ASN A 378 -17.02 -17.36 -27.23
CA ASN A 378 -18.18 -17.76 -26.42
C ASN A 378 -17.85 -18.88 -25.42
N LEU A 379 -16.70 -18.77 -24.74
CA LEU A 379 -16.27 -19.72 -23.71
C LEU A 379 -17.04 -19.42 -22.41
N LYS A 380 -17.19 -20.42 -21.53
CA LYS A 380 -18.08 -20.35 -20.35
C LYS A 380 -17.79 -19.20 -19.39
N GLN A 381 -16.54 -18.82 -19.23
CA GLN A 381 -16.08 -17.80 -18.26
C GLN A 381 -15.25 -16.70 -18.93
N VAL A 382 -15.08 -16.72 -20.25
CA VAL A 382 -14.24 -15.76 -20.97
C VAL A 382 -14.84 -15.60 -22.37
N ALA A 383 -15.09 -14.36 -22.79
CA ALA A 383 -15.79 -14.14 -24.06
C ALA A 383 -14.94 -14.59 -25.26
N ALA A 384 -13.64 -14.28 -25.22
CA ALA A 384 -12.71 -14.68 -26.27
C ALA A 384 -11.27 -14.84 -25.75
N ILE A 385 -10.54 -15.78 -26.34
CA ILE A 385 -9.10 -15.94 -26.18
C ILE A 385 -8.47 -15.93 -27.57
N ASN A 386 -7.37 -15.21 -27.75
CA ASN A 386 -6.56 -15.26 -28.97
C ASN A 386 -5.09 -15.32 -28.60
N ILE A 387 -4.32 -16.21 -29.23
CA ILE A 387 -2.87 -16.34 -29.02
C ILE A 387 -2.20 -16.55 -30.37
N ASP A 388 -1.23 -15.69 -30.69
CA ASP A 388 -0.41 -15.77 -31.89
C ASP A 388 1.06 -16.01 -31.50
N GLY A 389 1.64 -17.09 -32.02
CA GLY A 389 3.03 -17.47 -31.85
C GLY A 389 3.78 -17.41 -33.17
N THR A 390 5.00 -16.88 -33.16
CA THR A 390 5.93 -16.88 -34.30
C THR A 390 7.30 -17.34 -33.82
N PHE A 391 7.83 -18.39 -34.44
CA PHE A 391 9.11 -19.00 -34.12
C PHE A 391 10.00 -18.90 -35.36
N ASP A 392 10.88 -17.91 -35.39
CA ASP A 392 11.74 -17.62 -36.54
C ASP A 392 13.20 -17.95 -36.20
N TYR A 393 13.61 -19.16 -36.59
CA TYR A 393 14.98 -19.66 -36.42
C TYR A 393 15.69 -19.85 -37.77
N ARG A 394 15.28 -19.07 -38.78
CA ARG A 394 15.91 -19.07 -40.11
C ARG A 394 17.33 -18.51 -40.08
N SER A 395 17.60 -17.57 -39.16
CA SER A 395 18.94 -17.03 -38.89
C SER A 395 19.58 -17.73 -37.69
N ARG A 396 20.88 -18.04 -37.78
CA ARG A 396 21.65 -18.64 -36.67
C ARG A 396 21.81 -17.67 -35.49
N ASP A 397 22.12 -16.42 -35.80
CA ASP A 397 22.54 -15.43 -34.79
C ASP A 397 21.39 -14.51 -34.37
N ASN A 398 20.29 -14.50 -35.14
CA ASN A 398 19.14 -13.63 -34.90
C ASN A 398 17.82 -14.39 -34.73
N GLY A 399 17.86 -15.69 -34.45
CA GLY A 399 16.66 -16.49 -34.20
C GLY A 399 15.89 -16.00 -32.97
N PHE A 400 14.56 -15.97 -33.06
CA PHE A 400 13.70 -15.52 -31.97
C PHE A 400 12.35 -16.25 -31.94
N SER A 401 11.71 -16.21 -30.77
CA SER A 401 10.30 -16.55 -30.60
C SER A 401 9.54 -15.32 -30.12
N LYS A 402 8.34 -15.09 -30.65
CA LYS A 402 7.43 -14.04 -30.21
C LYS A 402 6.05 -14.65 -30.02
N ILE A 403 5.42 -14.37 -28.89
CA ILE A 403 4.05 -14.77 -28.59
C ILE A 403 3.28 -13.52 -28.18
N THR A 404 2.10 -13.31 -28.75
CA THR A 404 1.14 -12.31 -28.29
C THR A 404 -0.16 -13.01 -27.95
N GLY A 405 -0.84 -12.57 -26.91
CA GLY A 405 -2.12 -13.15 -26.54
C GLY A 405 -3.04 -12.15 -25.90
N SER A 406 -4.33 -12.43 -25.98
CA SER A 406 -5.37 -11.68 -25.27
C SER A 406 -6.47 -12.60 -24.76
N ALA A 407 -7.07 -12.19 -23.65
CA ALA A 407 -8.29 -12.76 -23.11
C ALA A 407 -9.25 -11.61 -22.79
N GLN A 408 -10.51 -11.74 -23.21
CA GLN A 408 -11.52 -10.69 -23.08
C GLN A 408 -12.66 -11.14 -22.17
N GLU A 409 -13.14 -10.22 -21.34
CA GLU A 409 -14.29 -10.43 -20.44
C GLU A 409 -14.17 -11.73 -19.62
N TRP A 410 -12.98 -11.99 -19.07
CA TRP A 410 -12.76 -13.14 -18.21
C TRP A 410 -13.43 -12.90 -16.87
N GLN A 411 -14.49 -13.64 -16.59
CA GLN A 411 -15.19 -13.70 -15.32
C GLN A 411 -14.34 -14.46 -14.30
N LEU A 412 -13.93 -13.76 -13.26
CA LEU A 412 -13.18 -14.29 -12.15
C LEU A 412 -14.08 -14.38 -10.93
N ASP A 413 -14.04 -15.52 -10.26
CA ASP A 413 -14.78 -15.77 -9.03
C ASP A 413 -13.80 -16.22 -7.94
N GLN A 414 -13.94 -15.66 -6.73
CA GLN A 414 -13.22 -16.13 -5.52
C GLN A 414 -11.70 -16.18 -5.70
N ILE A 415 -11.11 -15.04 -6.05
CA ILE A 415 -9.67 -14.90 -6.27
C ILE A 415 -9.01 -14.43 -4.98
N THR A 416 -8.36 -15.36 -4.28
CA THR A 416 -7.48 -15.03 -3.15
C THR A 416 -6.21 -14.35 -3.64
N LEU A 417 -5.93 -13.17 -3.09
CA LEU A 417 -4.72 -12.37 -3.35
C LEU A 417 -3.74 -12.41 -2.17
N SER A 418 -4.25 -12.47 -0.94
CA SER A 418 -3.43 -12.68 0.26
C SER A 418 -4.10 -13.68 1.19
N GLU A 419 -3.34 -14.71 1.56
CA GLU A 419 -3.71 -15.72 2.57
C GLU A 419 -3.27 -15.30 3.99
N SER A 420 -2.76 -14.09 4.16
CA SER A 420 -2.29 -13.60 5.45
C SER A 420 -3.42 -13.62 6.48
N ASN A 421 -3.20 -14.31 7.60
CA ASN A 421 -4.15 -14.37 8.71
C ASN A 421 -4.50 -12.97 9.27
N LYS A 422 -3.61 -11.97 9.12
CA LYS A 422 -3.82 -10.61 9.62
C LYS A 422 -4.54 -9.72 8.59
N TYR A 423 -4.36 -9.99 7.29
CA TYR A 423 -4.89 -9.16 6.20
C TYR A 423 -5.35 -10.00 5.00
N PRO A 424 -6.41 -10.83 5.14
CA PRO A 424 -6.89 -11.61 4.00
C PRO A 424 -7.46 -10.67 2.94
N VAL A 425 -7.08 -10.87 1.67
CA VAL A 425 -7.60 -10.08 0.55
C VAL A 425 -8.13 -11.03 -0.51
N ILE A 426 -9.44 -10.98 -0.74
CA ILE A 426 -10.13 -11.84 -1.69
C ILE A 426 -10.99 -10.96 -2.60
N ILE A 427 -10.87 -11.16 -3.91
CA ILE A 427 -11.81 -10.63 -4.90
C ILE A 427 -12.92 -11.66 -5.02
N SER A 428 -14.14 -11.30 -4.59
CA SER A 428 -15.30 -12.18 -4.64
C SER A 428 -15.75 -12.41 -6.09
N SER A 429 -15.73 -11.35 -6.90
CA SER A 429 -15.99 -11.40 -8.35
C SER A 429 -15.26 -10.27 -9.09
N ALA A 430 -14.83 -10.49 -10.33
CA ALA A 430 -14.35 -9.43 -11.22
C ALA A 430 -14.48 -9.82 -12.70
N MET A 431 -14.47 -8.83 -13.59
CA MET A 431 -14.20 -9.03 -15.01
C MET A 431 -12.76 -8.63 -15.31
N GLN A 432 -12.03 -9.48 -16.02
CA GLN A 432 -10.63 -9.25 -16.38
C GLN A 432 -10.45 -9.26 -17.90
N ALA A 433 -9.71 -8.27 -18.41
CA ALA A 433 -9.13 -8.31 -19.74
C ALA A 433 -7.61 -8.45 -19.62
N ILE A 434 -7.01 -9.33 -20.42
CA ILE A 434 -5.57 -9.57 -20.41
C ILE A 434 -5.02 -9.32 -21.81
N GLU A 435 -3.90 -8.63 -21.87
CA GLU A 435 -3.07 -8.52 -23.07
C GLU A 435 -1.63 -8.85 -22.71
N GLY A 436 -1.04 -9.79 -23.42
CA GLY A 436 0.30 -10.29 -23.17
C GLY A 436 1.16 -10.25 -24.42
N LYS A 437 2.43 -9.93 -24.24
CA LYS A 437 3.48 -10.08 -25.26
C LYS A 437 4.70 -10.70 -24.61
N LEU A 438 5.24 -11.73 -25.26
CA LEU A 438 6.43 -12.45 -24.85
C LEU A 438 7.38 -12.52 -26.03
N GLN A 439 8.66 -12.28 -25.77
CA GLN A 439 9.74 -12.43 -26.71
C GLN A 439 10.88 -13.21 -26.07
N PHE A 440 11.38 -14.20 -26.80
CA PHE A 440 12.56 -14.96 -26.42
C PHE A 440 13.61 -14.82 -27.52
N LYS A 441 14.77 -14.25 -27.19
CA LYS A 441 15.88 -14.05 -28.11
C LYS A 441 17.20 -14.14 -27.35
N ASN A 442 18.20 -14.82 -27.90
CA ASN A 442 19.54 -14.93 -27.30
C ASN A 442 19.54 -15.40 -25.83
N ASN A 443 18.68 -16.36 -25.50
CA ASN A 443 18.48 -16.87 -24.14
C ASN A 443 18.01 -15.82 -23.12
N GLN A 444 17.44 -14.71 -23.60
CA GLN A 444 16.76 -13.70 -22.80
C GLN A 444 15.27 -13.75 -23.08
N LEU A 445 14.51 -13.81 -22.00
CA LEU A 445 13.06 -13.69 -21.96
C LEU A 445 12.72 -12.23 -21.64
N GLN A 446 11.79 -11.68 -22.41
CA GLN A 446 11.10 -10.44 -22.11
C GLN A 446 9.61 -10.69 -22.28
N ALA A 447 8.82 -10.45 -21.23
CA ALA A 447 7.38 -10.48 -21.32
C ALA A 447 6.76 -9.27 -20.63
N ASP A 448 5.72 -8.73 -21.23
CA ASP A 448 4.86 -7.73 -20.60
C ASP A 448 3.43 -8.25 -20.65
N ILE A 449 2.77 -8.25 -19.50
CA ILE A 449 1.39 -8.68 -19.33
C ILE A 449 0.64 -7.51 -18.69
N ASN A 450 -0.35 -6.99 -19.42
CA ASN A 450 -1.28 -5.98 -18.94
C ASN A 450 -2.59 -6.68 -18.60
N SER A 451 -3.05 -6.50 -17.37
CA SER A 451 -4.33 -7.00 -16.89
C SER A 451 -5.18 -5.84 -16.42
N GLN A 452 -6.36 -5.70 -16.99
CA GLN A 452 -7.35 -4.72 -16.57
C GLN A 452 -8.48 -5.45 -15.84
N TYR A 453 -8.81 -4.99 -14.65
CA TYR A 453 -9.90 -5.50 -13.83
C TYR A 453 -11.01 -4.46 -13.76
N THR A 454 -12.25 -4.89 -13.97
CA THR A 454 -13.46 -4.07 -13.87
C THR A 454 -14.53 -4.83 -13.10
N GLN A 455 -15.53 -4.11 -12.59
CA GLN A 455 -16.60 -4.69 -11.77
C GLN A 455 -16.07 -5.52 -10.59
N VAL A 456 -14.96 -5.05 -10.00
CA VAL A 456 -14.29 -5.75 -8.90
C VAL A 456 -15.16 -5.64 -7.65
N SER A 457 -15.52 -6.79 -7.10
CA SER A 457 -16.14 -6.92 -5.79
C SER A 457 -15.13 -7.58 -4.84
N TRP A 458 -15.01 -7.00 -3.65
CA TRP A 458 -14.08 -7.47 -2.62
C TRP A 458 -14.86 -8.18 -1.52
N GLU A 459 -14.35 -9.31 -1.06
CA GLU A 459 -14.93 -9.98 0.10
C GLU A 459 -14.73 -9.13 1.36
N GLN A 460 -15.80 -9.00 2.14
CA GLN A 460 -15.82 -8.21 3.36
C GLN A 460 -15.79 -9.12 4.57
N SER A 461 -14.92 -8.83 5.54
CA SER A 461 -14.92 -9.48 6.84
C SER A 461 -15.84 -8.75 7.82
N GLU A 462 -16.27 -9.41 8.91
CA GLU A 462 -17.07 -8.77 9.96
C GLU A 462 -16.35 -7.59 10.63
N HIS A 463 -15.01 -7.62 10.64
CA HIS A 463 -14.15 -6.58 11.19
C HIS A 463 -13.09 -6.16 10.15
N PRO A 464 -13.47 -5.34 9.16
CA PRO A 464 -12.60 -5.08 8.04
C PRO A 464 -11.39 -4.24 8.44
N SER A 465 -10.20 -4.73 8.09
CA SER A 465 -8.95 -3.98 8.26
C SER A 465 -8.97 -2.68 7.45
N THR A 466 -8.12 -1.72 7.80
CA THR A 466 -7.97 -0.46 7.03
C THR A 466 -7.73 -0.74 5.55
N LEU A 467 -6.92 -1.74 5.21
CA LEU A 467 -6.67 -2.14 3.83
C LEU A 467 -7.95 -2.62 3.12
N GLN A 468 -8.76 -3.46 3.78
CA GLN A 468 -10.03 -3.96 3.22
C GLN A 468 -11.04 -2.83 2.99
N GLN A 469 -11.14 -1.87 3.91
CA GLN A 469 -12.00 -0.70 3.76
C GLN A 469 -11.54 0.23 2.63
N LEU A 470 -10.23 0.34 2.41
CA LEU A 470 -9.70 1.11 1.29
C LEU A 470 -9.96 0.41 -0.06
N LEU A 471 -9.79 -0.92 -0.09
CA LEU A 471 -10.04 -1.74 -1.27
C LEU A 471 -11.53 -1.78 -1.64
N SER A 472 -12.45 -1.77 -0.65
CA SER A 472 -13.89 -1.86 -0.91
C SER A 472 -14.46 -0.76 -1.81
N ASN A 473 -13.74 0.36 -1.95
CA ASN A 473 -14.12 1.48 -2.82
C ASN A 473 -13.49 1.39 -4.23
N ILE A 474 -12.77 0.32 -4.55
CA ILE A 474 -12.07 0.15 -5.82
C ILE A 474 -12.80 -0.88 -6.68
N GLU A 475 -13.54 -0.41 -7.67
CA GLU A 475 -14.28 -1.26 -8.61
C GLU A 475 -13.47 -1.58 -9.89
N ASP A 476 -12.36 -0.86 -10.10
CA ASP A 476 -11.50 -0.98 -11.28
C ASP A 476 -10.03 -0.82 -10.92
N PHE A 477 -9.16 -1.62 -11.53
CA PHE A 477 -7.72 -1.42 -11.44
C PHE A 477 -6.95 -2.09 -12.58
N ASP A 478 -5.71 -1.64 -12.78
CA ASP A 478 -4.79 -2.20 -13.77
C ASP A 478 -3.60 -2.85 -13.06
N LEU A 479 -3.15 -4.00 -13.55
CA LEU A 479 -1.95 -4.68 -13.12
C LEU A 479 -1.04 -4.93 -14.33
N ILE A 480 0.19 -4.44 -14.24
CA ILE A 480 1.22 -4.64 -15.26
C ILE A 480 2.32 -5.51 -14.66
N ALA A 481 2.54 -6.67 -15.25
CA ALA A 481 3.62 -7.58 -14.90
C ALA A 481 4.66 -7.61 -16.03
N GLY A 482 5.87 -7.14 -15.73
CA GLY A 482 7.04 -7.26 -16.60
C GLY A 482 7.95 -8.38 -16.13
N VAL A 483 8.37 -9.24 -17.05
CA VAL A 483 9.27 -10.37 -16.79
C VAL A 483 10.49 -10.22 -17.70
N GLU A 484 11.69 -10.14 -17.13
CA GLU A 484 12.93 -9.91 -17.87
C GLU A 484 14.06 -10.80 -17.35
N GLY A 485 14.88 -11.37 -18.23
CA GLY A 485 16.11 -12.06 -17.85
C GLY A 485 16.24 -13.45 -18.45
N ARG A 486 16.95 -14.35 -17.76
CA ARG A 486 17.10 -15.75 -18.22
C ARG A 486 15.83 -16.54 -17.94
N LEU A 487 15.51 -17.50 -18.82
CA LEU A 487 14.33 -18.35 -18.66
C LEU A 487 14.30 -19.12 -17.32
N THR A 488 15.46 -19.49 -16.80
CA THR A 488 15.63 -20.23 -15.54
C THR A 488 15.64 -19.34 -14.29
N SER A 489 15.71 -18.02 -14.45
CA SER A 489 15.82 -17.06 -13.35
C SER A 489 15.34 -15.67 -13.79
N PRO A 490 14.06 -15.52 -14.15
CA PRO A 490 13.55 -14.24 -14.61
C PRO A 490 13.36 -13.27 -13.44
N ALA A 491 13.62 -11.99 -13.66
CA ALA A 491 13.25 -10.91 -12.76
C ALA A 491 11.82 -10.44 -13.06
N ILE A 492 11.00 -10.32 -12.03
CA ILE A 492 9.60 -9.89 -12.12
C ILE A 492 9.47 -8.47 -11.59
N LYS A 493 8.77 -7.61 -12.33
CA LYS A 493 8.43 -6.24 -11.94
C LYS A 493 6.92 -6.08 -12.01
N LEU A 494 6.32 -5.65 -10.91
CA LEU A 494 4.88 -5.40 -10.80
C LEU A 494 4.59 -3.92 -10.64
N ARG A 495 3.53 -3.45 -11.29
CA ARG A 495 3.02 -2.09 -11.18
C ARG A 495 1.51 -2.10 -11.25
N SER A 496 0.88 -1.26 -10.43
CA SER A 496 -0.57 -1.07 -10.50
C SER A 496 -0.96 0.39 -10.26
N ASN A 497 -2.12 0.79 -10.80
CA ASN A 497 -2.76 2.04 -10.40
C ASN A 497 -3.29 1.97 -8.94
N LEU A 498 -3.45 0.77 -8.37
CA LEU A 498 -3.75 0.54 -6.94
C LEU A 498 -2.70 1.20 -6.04
N ASP A 499 -1.42 1.15 -6.42
CA ASP A 499 -0.34 1.72 -5.62
C ASP A 499 -0.58 3.21 -5.34
N LYS A 500 -1.01 3.96 -6.35
CA LYS A 500 -1.31 5.40 -6.23
C LYS A 500 -2.63 5.65 -5.50
N ARG A 501 -3.68 4.87 -5.79
CA ARG A 501 -5.01 5.01 -5.17
C ARG A 501 -4.93 4.72 -3.67
N LEU A 502 -4.35 3.59 -3.29
CA LEU A 502 -4.21 3.16 -1.90
C LEU A 502 -3.24 4.05 -1.13
N SER A 503 -2.09 4.43 -1.69
CA SER A 503 -1.18 5.37 -1.00
C SER A 503 -1.83 6.74 -0.76
N SER A 504 -2.62 7.24 -1.72
CA SER A 504 -3.34 8.52 -1.55
C SER A 504 -4.42 8.43 -0.48
N ALA A 505 -5.21 7.35 -0.51
CA ALA A 505 -6.28 7.13 0.45
C ALA A 505 -5.74 6.89 1.87
N PHE A 506 -4.65 6.12 2.00
CA PHE A 506 -3.95 5.94 3.27
C PHE A 506 -3.37 7.27 3.79
N LYS A 507 -2.70 8.06 2.93
CA LYS A 507 -2.21 9.40 3.31
C LYS A 507 -3.35 10.31 3.77
N GLN A 508 -4.53 10.21 3.16
CA GLN A 508 -5.71 10.98 3.56
C GLN A 508 -6.24 10.51 4.92
N GLN A 509 -6.38 9.21 5.13
CA GLN A 509 -6.82 8.64 6.41
C GLN A 509 -5.83 8.97 7.53
N LEU A 510 -4.52 8.84 7.29
CA LEU A 510 -3.49 9.22 8.26
C LEU A 510 -3.56 10.70 8.62
N LYS A 511 -3.79 11.59 7.65
CA LYS A 511 -4.03 13.02 7.91
C LYS A 511 -5.29 13.26 8.74
N GLN A 512 -6.35 12.49 8.51
CA GLN A 512 -7.59 12.60 9.30
C GLN A 512 -7.37 12.12 10.74
N GLU A 513 -6.69 10.98 10.93
CA GLU A 513 -6.37 10.48 12.27
C GLU A 513 -5.41 11.42 13.01
N GLN A 514 -4.40 11.97 12.33
CA GLN A 514 -3.50 12.98 12.87
C GLN A 514 -4.29 14.24 13.29
N LYS A 515 -5.19 14.73 12.43
CA LYS A 515 -6.05 15.87 12.77
C LYS A 515 -6.95 15.58 13.96
N ALA A 516 -7.56 14.40 14.01
CA ALA A 516 -8.40 13.99 15.14
C ALA A 516 -7.59 13.90 16.45
N LEU A 517 -6.34 13.44 16.38
CA LEU A 517 -5.42 13.41 17.51
C LEU A 517 -5.04 14.84 17.95
N GLU A 518 -4.70 15.72 17.01
CA GLU A 518 -4.42 17.14 17.27
C GLU A 518 -5.61 17.86 17.94
N ASP A 519 -6.83 17.64 17.43
CA ASP A 519 -8.06 18.24 17.94
C ASP A 519 -8.33 17.75 19.38
N LYS A 520 -8.22 16.43 19.63
CA LYS A 520 -8.40 15.85 20.97
C LYS A 520 -7.33 16.33 21.96
N PHE A 521 -6.08 16.39 21.53
CA PHE A 521 -4.96 16.87 22.35
C PHE A 521 -5.17 18.35 22.72
N SER A 522 -5.54 19.18 21.75
CA SER A 522 -5.85 20.61 21.97
C SER A 522 -7.01 20.81 22.93
N ALA A 523 -8.11 20.06 22.73
CA ALA A 523 -9.26 20.09 23.63
C ALA A 523 -8.87 19.72 25.06
N ARG A 524 -7.99 18.72 25.22
CA ARG A 524 -7.50 18.28 26.53
C ARG A 524 -6.63 19.33 27.22
N LEU A 525 -5.76 20.03 26.48
CA LEU A 525 -4.95 21.13 27.00
C LEU A 525 -5.82 22.33 27.41
N ASN A 526 -6.79 22.72 26.57
CA ASN A 526 -7.73 23.79 26.88
C ASN A 526 -8.58 23.48 28.12
N GLN A 527 -9.02 22.23 28.27
CA GLN A 527 -9.73 21.77 29.47
C GLN A 527 -8.89 21.98 30.75
N GLN A 528 -7.58 21.71 30.70
CA GLN A 528 -6.68 21.95 31.83
C GLN A 528 -6.52 23.43 32.17
N ILE A 529 -6.51 24.30 31.15
CA ILE A 529 -6.48 25.75 31.33
C ILE A 529 -7.80 26.23 31.95
N GLU A 530 -8.95 25.77 31.47
CA GLU A 530 -10.26 26.21 31.98
C GLU A 530 -10.52 25.76 33.41
N GLN A 531 -10.20 24.50 33.75
CA GLN A 531 -10.36 23.97 35.10
C GLN A 531 -9.58 24.78 36.15
N ARG A 532 -8.42 25.33 35.78
CA ARG A 532 -7.55 26.10 36.67
C ARG A 532 -7.76 27.61 36.55
N GLY A 533 -8.08 28.09 35.35
CA GLY A 533 -8.23 29.52 35.01
C GLY A 533 -9.63 30.09 35.21
N GLY A 534 -10.69 29.27 35.32
CA GLY A 534 -12.05 29.74 35.57
C GLY A 534 -12.17 30.58 36.85
N ARG A 535 -11.43 30.21 37.90
CA ARG A 535 -11.39 30.92 39.19
C ARG A 535 -10.79 32.32 39.07
N TYR A 536 -9.79 32.50 38.20
CA TYR A 536 -9.10 33.77 37.99
C TYR A 536 -10.02 34.87 37.44
N SER A 537 -10.90 34.55 36.49
CA SER A 537 -11.80 35.55 35.89
C SER A 537 -12.79 36.13 36.91
N GLU A 538 -13.20 35.34 37.89
CA GLU A 538 -14.14 35.76 38.92
C GLU A 538 -13.44 36.61 40.00
N GLN A 539 -12.24 36.19 40.42
CA GLN A 539 -11.42 36.93 41.36
C GLN A 539 -10.94 38.29 40.80
N LEU A 540 -10.65 38.39 39.50
CA LEU A 540 -10.36 39.67 38.85
C LEU A 540 -11.53 40.67 38.94
N LYS A 541 -12.77 40.20 38.78
CA LYS A 541 -13.95 41.06 38.92
C LYS A 541 -14.10 41.57 40.34
N GLN A 542 -13.79 40.73 41.34
CA GLN A 542 -13.80 41.15 42.74
C GLN A 542 -12.73 42.22 43.01
N LEU A 543 -11.52 42.06 42.46
CA LEU A 543 -10.47 43.08 42.56
C LEU A 543 -10.88 44.41 41.92
N ASP A 544 -11.58 44.40 40.78
CA ASP A 544 -12.08 45.64 40.14
C ASP A 544 -13.05 46.39 41.06
N LEU A 545 -13.98 45.67 41.72
CA LEU A 545 -14.91 46.26 42.68
C LEU A 545 -14.19 46.82 43.92
N GLN A 546 -13.16 46.10 44.42
CA GLN A 546 -12.35 46.55 45.55
C GLN A 546 -11.52 47.78 45.19
N GLN A 547 -10.97 47.84 43.98
CA GLN A 547 -10.21 49.00 43.49
C GLN A 547 -11.07 50.28 43.43
N ASP A 548 -12.34 50.17 43.03
CA ASP A 548 -13.28 51.28 43.04
C ASP A 548 -13.57 51.77 44.47
N SER A 549 -13.73 50.85 45.42
CA SER A 549 -13.94 51.19 46.84
C SER A 549 -12.71 51.87 47.47
N LEU A 550 -11.51 51.37 47.16
CA LEU A 550 -10.23 51.95 47.56
C LEU A 550 -10.06 53.39 47.08
N LYS A 551 -10.45 53.67 45.84
CA LYS A 551 -10.40 55.02 45.28
C LYS A 551 -11.28 55.99 46.06
N GLN A 552 -12.49 55.58 46.42
CA GLN A 552 -13.41 56.41 47.21
C GLN A 552 -12.85 56.70 48.62
N SER A 553 -12.29 55.69 49.30
CA SER A 553 -11.68 55.86 50.62
C SER A 553 -10.45 56.80 50.58
N LEU A 554 -9.62 56.69 49.53
CA LEU A 554 -8.49 57.59 49.31
C LEU A 554 -8.94 59.04 49.11
N GLU A 555 -9.94 59.28 48.24
CA GLU A 555 -10.49 60.60 48.00
C GLU A 555 -11.03 61.22 49.30
N LYS A 556 -11.70 60.41 50.14
CA LYS A 556 -12.25 60.84 51.44
C LYS A 556 -11.15 61.26 52.42
N LEU A 557 -10.07 60.48 52.54
CA LEU A 557 -8.92 60.81 53.40
C LEU A 557 -8.15 62.04 52.90
N GLU A 558 -8.00 62.19 51.58
CA GLU A 558 -7.33 63.35 50.98
C GLU A 558 -8.12 64.64 51.22
N GLN A 559 -9.46 64.57 51.17
CA GLN A 559 -10.30 65.70 51.56
C GLN A 559 -10.07 66.11 53.02
N MET A 560 -10.12 65.17 53.97
CA MET A 560 -9.87 65.46 55.40
C MET A 560 -8.48 66.08 55.66
N LEU A 561 -7.45 65.59 54.97
CA LEU A 561 -6.08 66.11 55.08
C LEU A 561 -5.92 67.51 54.47
N ALA A 562 -6.65 67.83 53.38
CA ALA A 562 -6.50 69.06 52.63
C ALA A 562 -7.35 70.23 53.19
N SER A 563 -8.62 70.00 53.53
CA SER A 563 -9.59 71.07 53.82
C SER A 563 -9.77 71.39 55.31
N GLU A 564 -9.75 70.39 56.19
CA GLU A 564 -10.16 70.56 57.60
C GLU A 564 -8.97 70.70 58.56
N ILE A 565 -7.89 69.95 58.34
CA ILE A 565 -6.70 69.98 59.22
C ILE A 565 -5.86 71.24 59.01
N LYS A 566 -5.71 71.72 57.77
CA LYS A 566 -4.90 72.90 57.46
C LYS A 566 -5.57 74.18 57.97
N ASN A 567 -6.86 74.33 57.68
CA ASN A 567 -7.66 75.48 58.10
C ASN A 567 -7.89 75.49 59.62
N GLY A 568 -8.22 74.35 60.23
CA GLY A 568 -8.43 74.28 61.68
C GLY A 568 -7.16 74.52 62.51
N LEU A 569 -5.98 74.16 62.02
CA LEU A 569 -4.71 74.41 62.71
C LEU A 569 -4.33 75.90 62.70
N ASP A 570 -4.53 76.58 61.57
CA ASP A 570 -4.21 77.99 61.42
C ASP A 570 -5.23 78.87 62.18
N GLU A 571 -6.52 78.53 62.08
CA GLU A 571 -7.60 79.22 62.79
C GLU A 571 -7.45 79.11 64.32
N LYS A 572 -7.15 77.92 64.86
CA LYS A 572 -6.94 77.72 66.31
C LYS A 572 -5.65 78.36 66.82
N LYS A 573 -4.59 78.44 66.00
CA LYS A 573 -3.36 79.17 66.35
C LYS A 573 -3.62 80.67 66.43
N ASP A 574 -4.43 81.22 65.53
CA ASP A 574 -4.76 82.63 65.55
C ASP A 574 -5.74 82.97 66.69
N GLU A 575 -6.74 82.11 66.97
CA GLU A 575 -7.62 82.22 68.14
C GLU A 575 -6.82 82.17 69.46
N ALA A 576 -5.77 81.36 69.52
CA ALA A 576 -4.86 81.28 70.65
C ALA A 576 -4.00 82.53 70.80
N LYS A 577 -3.45 83.09 69.72
CA LYS A 577 -2.70 84.35 69.74
C LYS A 577 -3.59 85.50 70.23
N GLU A 578 -4.85 85.56 69.79
CA GLU A 578 -5.81 86.54 70.29
C GLU A 578 -6.07 86.37 71.79
N LYS A 579 -6.40 85.17 72.26
CA LYS A 579 -6.65 84.93 73.70
C LYS A 579 -5.42 85.20 74.58
N LEU A 580 -4.22 84.96 74.07
CA LEU A 580 -2.97 85.29 74.77
C LEU A 580 -2.72 86.80 74.79
N LYS A 581 -3.01 87.51 73.69
CA LYS A 581 -3.01 88.98 73.65
C LYS A 581 -4.05 89.57 74.60
N ASP A 582 -5.25 89.02 74.67
CA ASP A 582 -6.32 89.48 75.56
C ASP A 582 -5.97 89.24 77.03
N LYS A 583 -5.45 88.05 77.38
CA LYS A 583 -4.96 87.79 78.74
C LYS A 583 -3.75 88.64 79.12
N LEU A 584 -2.86 88.96 78.17
CA LEU A 584 -1.75 89.88 78.40
C LEU A 584 -2.23 91.34 78.54
N ARG A 585 -3.25 91.76 77.76
CA ARG A 585 -3.91 93.06 77.94
C ARG A 585 -4.59 93.18 79.30
N ASP A 586 -5.25 92.13 79.79
CA ASP A 586 -5.87 92.11 81.11
C ASP A 586 -4.85 92.10 82.27
N LYS A 587 -3.68 91.48 82.08
CA LYS A 587 -2.59 91.45 83.08
C LYS A 587 -1.68 92.69 83.08
N PHE A 588 -1.50 93.35 81.93
CA PHE A 588 -0.64 94.53 81.75
C PHE A 588 -1.48 95.75 81.36
N LYS A 589 -2.47 96.13 82.19
CA LYS A 589 -3.15 97.42 82.01
C LYS A 589 -2.12 98.55 81.93
N PHE A 590 -2.08 99.23 80.79
CA PHE A 590 -1.89 100.68 80.75
C PHE A 590 -3.21 101.35 81.15
#